data_AF-A0A1H5MZS0-F1
#
_entry.id   AF-A0A1H5MZS0-F1
#
_cell.length_a   1.000
_cell.length_b   1.000
_cell.length_c   1.000
_cell.angle_alpha   90.00
_cell.angle_beta   90.00
_cell.angle_gamma   90.00
#
_symmetry.space_group_name_H-M   'P 1'
#
loop_
_entity.id
_entity.type
_entity.pdbx_description
1 polymer ?
#
loop_
_entity_poly.entity_id
_entity_poly.type
_entity_poly.pdbx_seq_one_letter_code
_entity_poly.pdbx_strand_id
1 'polypeptide(L)'
;MTRTPILDLGAGGSRLRVETAYQGSLWHFDTTVITEAHPWSGSLETVFTDRHLDAFARALRSTELPRTATLGSDRSPEIALHLSEQQGGPSGSVAIMAEMAWTGDDPYPFLRWLIFDTPRDFGAGAAAMIDELLLQAHRQRKAARGVS
;
A
#
# COMPACT_ATOMS: atom_id res chain seq x y z
N MET A 1 8.96 -17.57 2.35
CA MET A 1 9.51 -16.20 2.44
C MET A 1 8.65 -15.41 3.41
N THR A 2 9.25 -14.53 4.20
CA THR A 2 8.50 -13.73 5.18
C THR A 2 7.86 -12.53 4.47
N ARG A 3 6.52 -12.44 4.51
CA ARG A 3 5.79 -11.24 4.07
C ARG A 3 5.90 -10.16 5.13
N THR A 4 6.16 -8.93 4.71
CA THR A 4 6.26 -7.76 5.58
C THR A 4 5.06 -6.85 5.34
N PRO A 5 4.25 -6.51 6.36
CA PRO A 5 3.21 -5.51 6.20
C PRO A 5 3.85 -4.15 5.94
N ILE A 6 3.51 -3.52 4.81
CA ILE A 6 3.97 -2.17 4.44
C ILE A 6 2.89 -1.11 4.68
N LEU A 7 1.65 -1.55 4.87
CA LEU A 7 0.50 -0.71 5.19
C LEU A 7 -0.50 -1.53 5.99
N ASP A 8 -1.00 -0.97 7.09
CA ASP A 8 -2.10 -1.54 7.88
C ASP A 8 -2.95 -0.39 8.41
N LEU A 9 -4.13 -0.20 7.81
CA LEU A 9 -5.03 0.91 8.07
C LEU A 9 -6.38 0.41 8.56
N GLY A 10 -6.92 1.10 9.56
CA GLY A 10 -8.24 0.82 10.11
C GLY A 10 -8.27 -0.36 11.08
N ALA A 11 -9.46 -0.65 11.56
CA ALA A 11 -9.77 -1.77 12.46
C ALA A 11 -11.27 -2.09 12.37
N GLY A 12 -11.65 -3.33 12.71
CA GLY A 12 -13.05 -3.68 12.98
C GLY A 12 -14.05 -3.39 11.85
N GLY A 13 -13.93 -4.08 10.72
CA GLY A 13 -14.93 -4.04 9.62
C GLY A 13 -14.71 -2.96 8.55
N SER A 14 -13.66 -2.14 8.70
CA SER A 14 -13.10 -1.29 7.64
C SER A 14 -11.57 -1.26 7.75
N ARG A 15 -10.90 -2.21 7.09
CA ARG A 15 -9.44 -2.38 7.12
C ARG A 15 -8.86 -2.54 5.72
N LEU A 16 -7.68 -1.95 5.52
CA LEU A 16 -6.80 -2.21 4.39
C LEU A 16 -5.43 -2.62 4.91
N ARG A 17 -4.94 -3.79 4.51
CA ARG A 17 -3.58 -4.24 4.80
C ARG A 17 -2.88 -4.65 3.52
N VAL A 18 -1.63 -4.21 3.36
CA VAL A 18 -0.78 -4.56 2.22
C VAL A 18 0.47 -5.23 2.75
N GLU A 19 0.69 -6.47 2.35
CA GLU A 19 1.86 -7.25 2.73
C GLU A 19 2.71 -7.58 1.52
N THR A 20 4.02 -7.42 1.62
CA THR A 20 4.91 -7.54 0.48
C THR A 20 6.10 -8.43 0.81
N ALA A 21 6.53 -9.25 -0.15
CA ALA A 21 7.72 -10.10 -0.05
C ALA A 21 8.59 -9.94 -1.30
N TYR A 22 9.91 -9.82 -1.08
CA TYR A 22 10.88 -9.81 -2.16
C TYR A 22 11.29 -11.24 -2.55
N GLN A 23 11.22 -11.57 -3.84
CA GLN A 23 11.48 -12.90 -4.40
C GLN A 23 12.97 -13.20 -4.70
N GLY A 24 13.90 -12.30 -4.36
CA GLY A 24 15.34 -12.59 -4.40
C GLY A 24 16.04 -12.46 -5.76
N SER A 25 15.32 -12.51 -6.89
CA SER A 25 15.94 -12.55 -8.24
C SER A 25 15.45 -11.48 -9.22
N LEU A 26 14.21 -11.00 -9.07
CA LEU A 26 13.62 -9.99 -9.96
C LEU A 26 13.47 -8.64 -9.25
N TRP A 27 12.97 -7.62 -9.96
CA TRP A 27 12.62 -6.27 -9.45
C TRP A 27 11.15 -6.19 -9.03
N HIS A 28 10.55 -7.36 -8.81
CA HIS A 28 9.16 -7.61 -8.48
C HIS A 28 9.03 -8.01 -7.01
N PHE A 29 7.90 -7.65 -6.41
CA PHE A 29 7.53 -8.04 -5.08
C PHE A 29 6.14 -8.68 -5.09
N ASP A 30 6.06 -9.90 -4.59
CA ASP A 30 4.78 -10.56 -4.37
C ASP A 30 4.07 -9.82 -3.26
N THR A 31 2.88 -9.33 -3.56
CA THR A 31 2.10 -8.49 -2.68
C THR A 31 0.72 -9.06 -2.49
N THR A 32 0.30 -9.13 -1.23
CA THR A 32 -1.05 -9.48 -0.85
C THR A 32 -1.76 -8.24 -0.34
N VAL A 33 -2.88 -7.90 -0.98
CA VAL A 33 -3.76 -6.82 -0.58
C VAL A 33 -4.95 -7.44 0.13
N ILE A 34 -5.14 -7.11 1.40
CA ILE A 34 -6.19 -7.65 2.24
C ILE A 34 -7.15 -6.50 2.56
N THR A 35 -8.42 -6.69 2.24
CA THR A 35 -9.47 -5.74 2.59
C THR A 35 -10.50 -6.43 3.44
N GLU A 36 -10.90 -5.77 4.52
CA GLU A 36 -12.01 -6.16 5.38
C GLU A 36 -12.99 -4.98 5.41
N ALA A 37 -13.90 -4.88 4.44
CA ALA A 37 -14.82 -3.76 4.30
C ALA A 37 -16.21 -4.22 3.86
N HIS A 38 -17.14 -4.41 4.79
CA HIS A 38 -18.48 -4.94 4.49
C HIS A 38 -19.18 -4.18 3.34
N PRO A 39 -19.79 -4.88 2.35
CA PRO A 39 -20.03 -6.33 2.29
C PRO A 39 -18.89 -7.14 1.67
N TRP A 40 -17.75 -6.53 1.34
CA TRP A 40 -16.63 -7.22 0.71
C TRP A 40 -15.51 -7.51 1.71
N SER A 41 -15.03 -8.74 1.73
CA SER A 41 -13.81 -9.08 2.47
C SER A 41 -13.06 -10.12 1.68
N GLY A 42 -11.75 -9.94 1.55
CA GLY A 42 -10.95 -10.80 0.71
C GLY A 42 -9.49 -10.40 0.66
N SER A 43 -8.71 -11.29 0.05
CA SER A 43 -7.31 -11.05 -0.25
C SER A 43 -7.10 -11.16 -1.75
N LEU A 44 -6.22 -10.31 -2.25
CA LEU A 44 -5.76 -10.32 -3.62
C LEU A 44 -4.25 -10.51 -3.65
N GLU A 45 -3.79 -11.43 -4.49
CA GLU A 45 -2.37 -11.62 -4.79
C GLU A 45 -2.01 -10.85 -6.06
N THR A 46 -0.95 -10.06 -6.00
CA THR A 46 -0.45 -9.28 -7.13
C THR A 46 1.05 -9.09 -7.04
N VAL A 47 1.61 -8.41 -8.04
CA VAL A 47 3.02 -8.10 -8.12
C VAL A 47 3.21 -6.60 -8.30
N PHE A 48 3.97 -5.99 -7.40
CA PHE A 48 4.41 -4.61 -7.53
C PHE A 48 5.90 -4.53 -7.85
N THR A 49 6.31 -3.40 -8.42
CA THR A 49 7.68 -3.14 -8.84
C THR A 49 8.35 -2.17 -7.86
N ASP A 50 9.68 -2.07 -7.91
CA ASP A 50 10.42 -1.01 -7.18
C ASP A 50 9.79 0.38 -7.39
N ARG A 51 9.40 0.67 -8.65
CA ARG A 51 8.84 1.96 -9.04
C ARG A 51 7.49 2.21 -8.37
N HIS A 52 6.62 1.20 -8.31
CA HIS A 52 5.31 1.33 -7.67
C HIS A 52 5.48 1.66 -6.17
N LEU A 53 6.34 0.89 -5.49
CA LEU A 53 6.61 1.06 -4.08
C LEU A 53 7.28 2.41 -3.76
N ASP A 54 8.30 2.81 -4.52
CA ASP A 54 9.01 4.10 -4.33
C ASP A 54 8.09 5.31 -4.61
N ALA A 55 7.26 5.25 -5.66
CA ALA A 55 6.26 6.29 -5.92
C ALA A 55 5.24 6.40 -4.78
N PHE A 56 4.72 5.27 -4.31
CA PHE A 56 3.76 5.23 -3.22
C PHE A 56 4.36 5.76 -1.91
N ALA A 57 5.57 5.33 -1.54
CA ALA A 57 6.29 5.83 -0.36
C ALA A 57 6.50 7.35 -0.42
N ARG A 58 6.89 7.90 -1.59
CA ARG A 58 7.01 9.35 -1.77
C ARG A 58 5.69 10.09 -1.56
N ALA A 59 4.59 9.57 -2.09
CA ALA A 59 3.27 10.19 -1.91
C ALA A 59 2.82 10.15 -0.44
N LEU A 60 3.10 9.05 0.27
CA LEU A 60 2.75 8.89 1.69
C LEU A 60 3.52 9.83 2.61
N ARG A 61 4.75 10.22 2.26
CA ARG A 61 5.57 11.17 3.05
C ARG A 61 5.06 12.61 3.06
N SER A 62 4.29 13.01 2.04
CA SER A 62 3.68 14.35 2.07
C SER A 62 2.79 14.47 3.30
N THR A 63 2.77 15.62 3.96
CA THR A 63 1.86 15.90 5.09
C THR A 63 0.69 16.81 4.70
N GLU A 64 0.67 17.24 3.44
CA GLU A 64 -0.35 18.15 2.88
C GLU A 64 -1.69 17.43 2.71
N LEU A 65 -2.78 18.11 3.03
CA LEU A 65 -4.14 17.60 2.87
C LEU A 65 -4.99 18.67 2.16
N PRO A 66 -5.91 18.30 1.24
CA PRO A 66 -6.14 16.92 0.77
C PRO A 66 -5.05 16.43 -0.19
N ARG A 67 -4.84 15.11 -0.26
CA ARG A 67 -3.92 14.49 -1.23
C ARG A 67 -4.34 13.06 -1.59
N THR A 68 -3.74 12.52 -2.65
CA THR A 68 -3.91 11.12 -3.04
C THR A 68 -2.55 10.41 -3.06
N ALA A 69 -2.51 9.20 -2.53
CA ALA A 69 -1.36 8.31 -2.65
C ALA A 69 -1.80 7.01 -3.35
N THR A 70 -1.13 6.68 -4.46
CA THR A 70 -1.51 5.55 -5.31
C THR A 70 -0.41 4.48 -5.31
N LEU A 71 -0.81 3.23 -5.12
CA LEU A 71 0.02 2.04 -5.27
C LEU A 71 -0.46 1.22 -6.47
N GLY A 72 0.47 0.80 -7.32
CA GLY A 72 0.17 0.04 -8.53
C GLY A 72 -0.04 0.95 -9.75
N SER A 73 -1.05 0.63 -10.57
CA SER A 73 -1.38 1.16 -11.90
C SER A 73 -0.97 0.27 -13.09
N ASP A 74 -1.40 0.67 -14.29
CA ASP A 74 -1.15 0.07 -15.61
C ASP A 74 -1.64 -1.37 -15.80
N ARG A 75 -0.83 -2.34 -15.36
CA ARG A 75 -1.11 -3.79 -15.44
C ARG A 75 -1.24 -4.43 -14.06
N SER A 76 -1.09 -3.64 -13.00
CA SER A 76 -1.25 -4.06 -11.61
C SER A 76 -2.50 -3.40 -11.02
N PRO A 77 -3.16 -4.04 -10.05
CA PRO A 77 -4.27 -3.44 -9.30
C PRO A 77 -3.86 -2.07 -8.78
N GLU A 78 -4.77 -1.11 -8.88
CA GLU A 78 -4.56 0.24 -8.36
C GLU A 78 -5.24 0.36 -7.01
N ILE A 79 -4.47 0.79 -6.01
CA ILE A 79 -4.99 1.20 -4.70
C ILE A 79 -4.74 2.69 -4.56
N ALA A 80 -5.82 3.48 -4.55
CA ALA A 80 -5.76 4.90 -4.31
C ALA A 80 -6.24 5.20 -2.89
N LEU A 81 -5.41 5.87 -2.12
CA LEU A 81 -5.77 6.44 -0.83
C LEU A 81 -6.02 7.93 -1.04
N HIS A 82 -7.27 8.37 -0.87
CA HIS A 82 -7.61 9.78 -0.86
C HIS A 82 -7.69 10.25 0.58
N LEU A 83 -6.74 11.09 0.98
CA LEU A 83 -6.55 11.55 2.36
C LEU A 83 -7.11 12.96 2.50
N SER A 84 -7.91 13.18 3.54
CA SER A 84 -8.41 14.49 3.93
C SER A 84 -8.41 14.65 5.45
N GLU A 85 -8.49 15.90 5.91
CA GLU A 85 -8.74 16.14 7.33
C GLU A 85 -10.10 15.57 7.73
N GLN A 86 -10.14 14.79 8.80
CA GLN A 86 -11.38 14.24 9.29
C GLN A 86 -12.22 15.33 9.95
N GLN A 87 -13.45 15.50 9.46
CA GLN A 87 -14.44 16.39 10.07
C GLN A 87 -15.19 15.61 11.16
N GLY A 88 -15.00 16.01 12.42
CA GLY A 88 -15.54 15.30 13.58
C GLY A 88 -14.73 14.05 13.93
N GLY A 89 -14.31 13.93 15.18
CA GLY A 89 -13.39 12.87 15.64
C GLY A 89 -12.23 13.43 16.45
N PRO A 90 -11.20 12.62 16.74
CA PRO A 90 -10.01 13.07 17.43
C PRO A 90 -9.31 14.19 16.64
N SER A 91 -8.77 15.18 17.36
CA SER A 91 -8.11 16.33 16.74
C SER A 91 -6.89 15.87 15.92
N GLY A 92 -6.82 16.29 14.66
CA GLY A 92 -5.71 15.96 13.76
C GLY A 92 -5.81 14.58 13.09
N SER A 93 -6.89 13.84 13.28
CA SER A 93 -7.13 12.58 12.56
C SER A 93 -7.38 12.79 11.07
N VAL A 94 -6.96 11.81 10.28
CA VAL A 94 -7.14 11.75 8.83
C VAL A 94 -8.28 10.80 8.50
N ALA A 95 -9.17 11.25 7.61
CA ALA A 95 -10.13 10.38 6.95
C ALA A 95 -9.52 9.92 5.62
N ILE A 96 -9.62 8.63 5.35
CA ILE A 96 -9.07 8.00 4.15
C ILE A 96 -10.22 7.34 3.40
N MET A 97 -10.47 7.81 2.17
CA MET A 97 -11.25 7.04 1.22
C MET A 97 -10.29 6.14 0.45
N ALA A 98 -10.37 4.84 0.71
CA ALA A 98 -9.61 3.84 -0.02
C ALA A 98 -10.44 3.40 -1.23
N GLU A 99 -9.82 3.44 -2.39
CA GLU A 99 -10.35 2.92 -3.65
C GLU A 99 -9.43 1.82 -4.15
N MET A 100 -10.02 0.71 -4.58
CA MET A 100 -9.31 -0.35 -5.27
C MET A 100 -9.96 -0.53 -6.64
N ALA A 101 -9.21 -0.21 -7.67
CA ALA A 101 -9.62 -0.34 -9.05
C ALA A 101 -8.73 -1.36 -9.75
N TRP A 102 -9.34 -2.13 -10.65
CA TRP A 102 -8.60 -3.00 -11.55
C TRP A 102 -8.45 -2.35 -12.91
N THR A 103 -7.23 -2.33 -13.41
CA THR A 103 -6.91 -1.93 -14.77
C THR A 103 -6.85 -3.18 -15.65
N GLY A 104 -7.62 -3.23 -16.74
CA GLY A 104 -7.63 -4.34 -17.71
C GLY A 104 -8.92 -5.17 -17.70
N ASP A 105 -8.84 -6.43 -18.15
CA ASP A 105 -9.97 -7.37 -18.33
C ASP A 105 -10.30 -8.18 -17.04
N ASP A 106 -9.79 -7.78 -15.87
CA ASP A 106 -9.93 -8.57 -14.64
C ASP A 106 -11.34 -8.38 -14.01
N PRO A 107 -12.11 -9.46 -13.72
CA PRO A 107 -13.52 -9.38 -13.32
C PRO A 107 -13.78 -8.87 -11.89
N TYR A 108 -12.80 -8.27 -11.23
CA TYR A 108 -12.96 -7.82 -9.85
C TYR A 108 -13.76 -6.51 -9.75
N PRO A 109 -14.64 -6.37 -8.76
CA PRO A 109 -15.42 -5.16 -8.57
C PRO A 109 -14.52 -3.99 -8.16
N PHE A 110 -14.86 -2.79 -8.64
CA PHE A 110 -14.36 -1.56 -8.05
C PHE A 110 -14.86 -1.49 -6.59
N LEU A 111 -13.92 -1.33 -5.66
CA LEU A 111 -14.23 -1.20 -4.24
C LEU A 111 -13.88 0.21 -3.77
N ARG A 112 -14.76 0.76 -2.94
CA ARG A 112 -14.54 2.04 -2.28
C ARG A 112 -15.08 2.00 -0.87
N TRP A 113 -14.26 2.36 0.10
CA TRP A 113 -14.64 2.37 1.51
C TRP A 113 -13.89 3.47 2.27
N LEU A 114 -14.37 3.76 3.49
CA LEU A 114 -13.85 4.83 4.34
C LEU A 114 -13.16 4.25 5.56
N ILE A 115 -11.96 4.75 5.85
CA ILE A 115 -11.19 4.47 7.05
C ILE A 115 -11.06 5.80 7.82
N PHE A 116 -11.47 5.79 9.08
CA PHE A 116 -11.47 6.96 9.95
C PHE A 116 -10.44 6.80 11.06
N ASP A 117 -10.28 7.87 11.83
CA ASP A 117 -9.46 7.98 13.03
C ASP A 117 -8.00 7.60 12.79
N THR A 118 -7.52 7.76 11.55
CA THR A 118 -6.15 7.40 11.20
C THR A 118 -5.20 8.48 11.70
N PRO A 119 -4.12 8.14 12.43
CA PRO A 119 -3.11 9.10 12.87
C PRO A 119 -2.47 9.83 11.70
N ARG A 120 -2.22 11.15 11.82
CA ARG A 120 -1.67 11.95 10.72
C ARG A 120 -0.31 11.48 10.19
N ASP A 121 0.47 10.83 11.04
CA ASP A 121 1.82 10.34 10.77
C ASP A 121 1.87 8.92 10.21
N PHE A 122 0.73 8.24 9.99
CA PHE A 122 0.68 6.87 9.46
C PHE A 122 1.49 6.73 8.17
N GLY A 123 1.43 7.74 7.29
CA GLY A 123 2.09 7.74 6.00
C GLY A 123 3.62 7.72 6.12
N ALA A 124 4.18 8.38 7.14
CA ALA A 124 5.61 8.35 7.40
C ALA A 124 6.07 6.96 7.85
N GLY A 125 5.29 6.30 8.72
CA GLY A 125 5.55 4.93 9.15
C GLY A 125 5.51 3.93 8.01
N ALA A 126 4.45 3.96 7.19
CA ALA A 126 4.32 3.11 6.01
C ALA A 126 5.43 3.36 4.97
N ALA A 127 5.78 4.62 4.70
CA ALA A 127 6.87 4.96 3.79
C ALA A 127 8.23 4.42 4.27
N ALA A 128 8.51 4.50 5.58
CA ALA A 128 9.74 3.96 6.15
C ALA A 128 9.83 2.43 6.00
N MET A 129 8.72 1.70 6.21
CA MET A 129 8.68 0.25 5.99
C MET A 129 8.96 -0.11 4.51
N ILE A 130 8.42 0.67 3.58
CA ILE A 130 8.67 0.49 2.15
C ILE A 130 10.15 0.75 1.82
N ASP A 131 10.77 1.80 2.38
CA ASP A 131 12.19 2.10 2.16
C ASP A 131 13.10 0.98 2.63
N GLU A 132 12.83 0.43 3.83
CA GLU A 132 13.59 -0.69 4.37
C GLU A 132 13.49 -1.92 3.46
N LEU A 133 12.28 -2.22 2.96
CA LEU A 133 12.05 -3.31 2.02
C LEU A 133 12.83 -3.11 0.71
N LEU A 134 12.78 -1.93 0.11
CA LEU A 134 13.52 -1.59 -1.11
C LEU A 134 15.04 -1.68 -0.89
N LEU A 135 15.53 -1.22 0.26
CA LEU A 135 16.94 -1.29 0.64
C LEU A 135 17.41 -2.74 0.83
N GLN A 136 16.60 -3.58 1.48
CA GLN A 136 16.87 -5.01 1.63
C GLN A 136 16.94 -5.70 0.26
N ALA A 137 15.98 -5.43 -0.63
CA ALA A 137 15.97 -5.98 -1.98
C ALA A 137 17.22 -5.54 -2.77
N HIS A 138 17.62 -4.27 -2.67
CA HIS A 138 18.84 -3.77 -3.31
C HIS A 138 20.10 -4.50 -2.80
N ARG A 139 20.23 -4.69 -1.49
CA ARG A 139 21.37 -5.42 -0.88
C ARG A 139 21.42 -6.87 -1.37
N GLN A 140 20.28 -7.55 -1.42
CA GLN A 140 20.20 -8.93 -1.90
C GLN A 140 20.57 -9.07 -3.38
N ARG A 141 20.10 -8.15 -4.24
CA ARG A 141 20.50 -8.13 -5.67
C ARG A 141 21.99 -7.87 -5.85
N LYS A 142 22.57 -6.95 -5.06
CA LYS A 142 24.00 -6.67 -5.09
C LYS A 142 24.81 -7.90 -4.70
N ALA A 143 24.38 -8.62 -3.65
CA ALA A 143 25.00 -9.88 -3.25
C ALA A 143 24.91 -10.96 -4.34
N ALA A 144 23.75 -11.11 -4.98
CA ALA A 144 23.54 -12.07 -6.06
C ALA A 144 24.38 -11.76 -7.33
N ARG A 145 24.63 -10.48 -7.63
CA ARG A 145 25.48 -10.04 -8.76
C ARG A 145 26.98 -10.13 -8.48
N GLY A 146 27.38 -10.22 -7.21
CA GLY A 146 28.79 -10.30 -6.78
C GLY A 146 29.36 -11.71 -6.74
N VAL A 147 28.67 -12.70 -7.34
CA VAL A 147 29.09 -14.11 -7.39
C VAL A 147 29.16 -14.55 -8.86
N SER A 148 30.32 -14.29 -9.48
CA SER A 148 30.98 -15.11 -10.52
C SER A 148 32.26 -14.40 -10.94
#